data_AF-A0A1J4USE3-F1
#
_entry.id   AF-A0A1J4USE3-F1
#
_cell.length_a   1.000
_cell.length_b   1.000
_cell.length_c   1.000
_cell.angle_alpha   90.00
_cell.angle_beta   90.00
_cell.angle_gamma   90.00
#
_symmetry.space_group_name_H-M   'P 1'
#
loop_
_entity.id
_entity.type
_entity.pdbx_description
1 polymer ?
#
loop_
_entity_poly.entity_id
_entity_poly.type
_entity_poly.pdbx_seq_one_letter_code
_entity_poly.pdbx_strand_id
1 'polypeptide(L)'
;MGELQVRRVFVSFTKQHGMKPVVLKELVFLRTKGFSNVEISAQIGVSRNTVSSYLEKLRQMQDDDLAELMELIALMQRRQKEMLER
;
A
#
# COMPACT_ATOMS: atom_id res chain seq x y z
N MET A 1 -2.93 15.43 -11.77
CA MET A 1 -2.64 15.41 -10.32
C MET A 1 -1.12 15.38 -10.12
N GLY A 2 -0.51 16.29 -9.36
CA GLY A 2 0.96 16.30 -9.14
C GLY A 2 1.47 15.17 -8.22
N GLU A 3 2.78 14.92 -8.13
CA GLU A 3 3.36 13.87 -7.24
C GLU A 3 3.02 14.09 -5.77
N LEU A 4 3.24 15.31 -5.28
CA LEU A 4 2.90 15.72 -3.92
C LEU A 4 1.41 15.61 -3.62
N GLN A 5 0.56 15.67 -4.64
CA GLN A 5 -0.89 15.55 -4.47
C GLN A 5 -1.30 14.09 -4.31
N VAL A 6 -0.78 13.17 -5.15
CA VAL A 6 -1.03 11.72 -5.01
C VAL A 6 -0.55 11.20 -3.65
N ARG A 7 0.66 11.59 -3.22
CA ARG A 7 1.18 11.20 -1.89
C ARG A 7 0.29 11.70 -0.76
N ARG A 8 -0.25 12.93 -0.85
CA ARG A 8 -1.16 13.48 0.15
C ARG A 8 -2.47 12.71 0.21
N VAL A 9 -3.09 12.41 -0.93
CA VAL A 9 -4.33 11.62 -1.00
C VAL A 9 -4.10 10.24 -0.40
N PHE A 10 -3.01 9.55 -0.78
CA PHE A 10 -2.66 8.25 -0.21
C PHE A 10 -2.46 8.30 1.31
N VAL A 11 -1.76 9.31 1.83
CA VAL A 11 -1.59 9.47 3.28
C VAL A 11 -2.92 9.70 3.98
N SER A 12 -3.81 10.53 3.42
CA SER A 12 -5.15 10.76 3.96
C SER A 12 -5.97 9.48 4.00
N PHE A 13 -5.99 8.74 2.89
CA PHE A 13 -6.64 7.42 2.79
C PHE A 13 -6.15 6.48 3.89
N THR A 14 -4.83 6.31 4.02
CA THR A 14 -4.27 5.39 5.03
C THR A 14 -4.64 5.79 6.47
N LYS A 15 -4.72 7.09 6.76
CA LYS A 15 -5.14 7.59 8.06
C LYS A 15 -6.62 7.29 8.34
N GLN A 16 -7.50 7.47 7.35
CA GLN A 16 -8.93 7.18 7.48
C GLN A 16 -9.18 5.70 7.84
N HIS A 17 -8.38 4.78 7.30
CA HIS A 17 -8.48 3.35 7.59
C HIS A 17 -7.57 2.85 8.73
N GLY A 18 -6.88 3.77 9.44
CA GLY A 18 -6.01 3.44 10.56
C GLY A 18 -4.84 2.53 10.17
N MET A 19 -4.23 2.78 9.01
CA MET A 19 -3.08 2.06 8.47
C MET A 19 -1.88 3.00 8.33
N LYS A 20 -0.68 2.48 8.54
CA LYS A 20 0.56 3.23 8.32
C LYS A 20 0.86 3.24 6.81
N PRO A 21 1.00 4.42 6.17
CA PRO A 21 1.13 4.51 4.71
C PRO A 21 2.31 3.71 4.14
N VAL A 22 3.48 3.80 4.78
CA VAL A 22 4.69 3.08 4.35
C VAL A 22 4.48 1.56 4.39
N VAL A 23 3.87 1.06 5.48
CA VAL A 23 3.60 -0.37 5.67
C VAL A 23 2.57 -0.85 4.65
N LEU A 24 1.49 -0.10 4.44
CA LEU A 24 0.42 -0.49 3.52
C LEU A 24 0.93 -0.58 2.07
N LYS A 25 1.67 0.44 1.62
CA LYS A 25 2.22 0.47 0.26
C LYS A 25 3.10 -0.75 -0.01
N GLU A 26 4.02 -1.05 0.89
CA GLU A 26 4.96 -2.15 0.72
C GLU A 26 4.26 -3.51 0.85
N LEU A 27 3.32 -3.64 1.79
CA LEU A 27 2.53 -4.86 1.97
C LEU A 27 1.73 -5.21 0.72
N VAL A 28 1.01 -4.24 0.12
CA VAL A 28 0.24 -4.46 -1.11
C VAL A 28 1.18 -4.88 -2.23
N PHE A 29 2.31 -4.20 -2.40
CA PHE A 29 3.27 -4.54 -3.45
C PHE A 29 3.82 -5.97 -3.30
N LEU A 30 4.30 -6.34 -2.12
CA LEU A 30 4.83 -7.68 -1.87
C LEU A 30 3.74 -8.75 -2.01
N ARG A 31 2.51 -8.46 -1.56
CA ARG A 31 1.38 -9.37 -1.74
C ARG A 31 1.06 -9.61 -3.21
N THR A 32 1.08 -8.56 -4.05
CA THR A 32 0.87 -8.71 -5.51
C THR A 32 1.97 -9.52 -6.20
N LYS A 33 3.16 -9.62 -5.60
CA LYS A 33 4.25 -10.48 -6.08
C LYS A 33 4.19 -11.92 -5.56
N GLY A 34 3.17 -12.26 -4.78
CA GLY A 34 2.98 -13.62 -4.25
C GLY A 34 3.69 -13.91 -2.93
N PHE A 35 4.27 -12.90 -2.26
CA PHE A 35 4.93 -13.11 -0.97
C PHE A 35 3.91 -13.52 0.11
N SER A 36 4.32 -14.47 0.95
CA SER A 36 3.56 -14.92 2.11
C SER A 36 3.60 -13.90 3.25
N ASN A 37 2.68 -14.02 4.21
CA ASN A 37 2.63 -13.12 5.37
C ASN A 37 3.93 -13.16 6.19
N VAL A 38 4.61 -14.31 6.22
CA VAL A 38 5.90 -14.47 6.91
C VAL A 38 6.98 -13.65 6.20
N GLU A 39 7.08 -13.77 4.89
CA GLU A 39 8.09 -13.04 4.10
C GLU A 39 7.81 -11.53 4.12
N ILE A 40 6.54 -11.11 3.98
CA ILE A 40 6.13 -9.71 4.08
C ILE A 40 6.51 -9.13 5.45
N SER A 41 6.25 -9.88 6.54
CA SER A 41 6.59 -9.43 7.89
C SER A 41 8.10 -9.22 8.08
N ALA A 42 8.92 -10.14 7.53
CA ALA A 42 10.36 -10.07 7.58
C ALA A 42 10.90 -8.89 6.74
N GLN A 43 10.34 -8.64 5.57
CA GLN A 43 10.81 -7.62 4.64
C GLN A 43 10.45 -6.19 5.09
N ILE A 44 9.26 -6.00 5.67
CA ILE A 44 8.79 -4.67 6.11
C ILE A 44 9.24 -4.36 7.55
N GLY A 45 9.59 -5.37 8.35
CA GLY A 45 9.94 -5.20 9.76
C GLY A 45 8.73 -4.96 10.66
N VAL A 46 7.60 -5.59 10.36
CA VAL A 46 6.37 -5.55 11.18
C VAL A 46 5.96 -6.95 11.61
N SER A 47 5.16 -7.09 12.67
CA SER A 47 4.71 -8.41 13.11
C SER A 47 3.80 -9.09 12.07
N ARG A 48 3.82 -10.43 12.02
CA ARG A 48 2.85 -11.21 11.21
C ARG A 48 1.40 -10.86 11.51
N ASN A 49 1.10 -10.54 12.77
CA ASN A 49 -0.24 -10.10 13.19
C ASN A 49 -0.62 -8.76 12.56
N THR A 50 0.33 -7.83 12.44
CA THR A 50 0.13 -6.55 11.75
C THR A 50 -0.16 -6.78 10.26
N VAL A 51 0.60 -7.66 9.61
CA VAL A 51 0.36 -8.03 8.19
C VAL A 51 -1.04 -8.62 8.02
N SER A 52 -1.39 -9.64 8.82
CA SER A 52 -2.70 -10.27 8.75
C SER A 52 -3.83 -9.27 9.03
N SER A 53 -3.67 -8.38 10.01
CA SER A 53 -4.65 -7.32 10.31
C SER A 53 -4.84 -6.36 9.14
N TYR A 54 -3.77 -5.98 8.44
CA TYR A 54 -3.88 -5.07 7.29
C TYR A 54 -4.55 -5.77 6.10
N LEU A 55 -4.19 -7.02 5.82
CA LEU A 55 -4.84 -7.82 4.77
C LEU A 55 -6.32 -8.05 5.07
N GLU A 56 -6.68 -8.26 6.33
CA GLU A 56 -8.07 -8.38 6.77
C GLU A 56 -8.85 -7.09 6.50
N LYS A 57 -8.28 -5.93 6.87
CA LYS A 57 -8.88 -4.62 6.58
C LYS A 57 -9.09 -4.40 5.08
N LEU A 58 -8.12 -4.80 4.26
CA LEU A 58 -8.23 -4.72 2.80
C LEU A 58 -9.33 -5.63 2.25
N ARG A 59 -9.51 -6.82 2.82
CA ARG A 59 -10.57 -7.74 2.41
C ARG A 59 -11.97 -7.24 2.79
N GLN A 60 -12.08 -6.48 3.87
CA GLN A 60 -13.34 -5.91 4.37
C GLN A 60 -13.67 -4.54 3.79
N MET A 61 -12.75 -3.97 3.01
CA MET A 61 -12.90 -2.67 2.35
C MET A 61 -13.96 -2.78 1.24
N GLN A 62 -14.70 -1.70 0.99
CA GLN A 62 -15.61 -1.66 -0.16
C GLN A 62 -14.80 -1.68 -1.47
N ASP A 63 -15.40 -2.22 -2.53
CA ASP A 63 -14.73 -2.37 -3.82
C ASP A 63 -14.23 -1.03 -4.37
N ASP A 64 -15.01 0.05 -4.18
CA ASP A 64 -14.65 1.41 -4.60
C ASP A 64 -13.42 1.95 -3.83
N ASP A 65 -13.39 1.78 -2.50
CA ASP A 65 -12.25 2.17 -1.67
C ASP A 65 -10.99 1.36 -2.03
N LEU A 66 -11.15 0.06 -2.32
CA LEU A 66 -10.06 -0.80 -2.73
C LEU A 66 -9.52 -0.41 -4.11
N ALA A 67 -10.42 -0.08 -5.05
CA ALA A 67 -10.04 0.42 -6.37
C ALA A 67 -9.25 1.73 -6.26
N GLU A 68 -9.73 2.68 -5.46
CA GLU A 68 -9.02 3.95 -5.21
C GLU A 68 -7.61 3.70 -4.64
N LEU A 69 -7.48 2.82 -3.64
CA LEU A 69 -6.18 2.44 -3.09
C LEU A 69 -5.23 1.88 -4.15
N MET A 70 -5.73 0.96 -4.99
CA MET A 70 -4.92 0.31 -6.02
C MET A 70 -4.47 1.32 -7.09
N GLU A 71 -5.33 2.25 -7.49
CA GLU A 71 -4.98 3.35 -8.40
C GLU A 71 -3.89 4.25 -7.82
N LEU A 72 -4.02 4.65 -6.55
CA LEU A 72 -3.01 5.47 -5.87
C LEU A 72 -1.66 4.78 -5.81
N ILE A 73 -1.63 3.47 -5.49
CA ILE A 73 -0.39 2.69 -5.43
C ILE A 73 0.24 2.55 -6.81
N ALA A 74 -0.56 2.23 -7.85
CA ALA A 74 -0.07 2.11 -9.23
C ALA A 74 0.52 3.43 -9.74
N LEU A 75 -0.14 4.56 -9.49
CA LEU A 75 0.35 5.89 -9.85
C LEU A 75 1.67 6.24 -9.16
N MET A 76 1.83 5.88 -7.88
CA MET A 76 3.09 6.09 -7.16
C MET A 76 4.23 5.25 -7.73
N GLN A 77 3.97 3.99 -8.09
CA GLN A 77 5.01 3.12 -8.68
C GLN A 77 5.45 3.58 -10.06
N ARG A 78 4.51 3.98 -10.92
CA ARG A 78 4.83 4.49 -12.25
C ARG A 78 5.78 5.69 -12.19
N ARG A 79 5.51 6.63 -11.28
CA ARG A 79 6.36 7.81 -11.07
C ARG A 79 7.72 7.50 -10.47
N GLN A 80 7.78 6.53 -9.55
CA GLN A 80 9.07 6.09 -9.00
C GLN A 80 9.96 5.50 -10.09
N LYS A 81 9.39 4.72 -11.01
CA LYS A 81 10.12 4.16 -12.16
C LYS A 81 10.61 5.26 -13.11
N GLU A 82 9.74 6.20 -13.48
CA GLU A 82 10.08 7.35 -14.35
C GLU A 82 11.22 8.22 -13.79
N MET A 83 11.38 8.30 -12.46
CA MET A 83 12.48 9.04 -11.83
C MET A 83 13.81 8.28 -11.83
N LEU A 84 13.78 6.94 -11.80
CA LEU A 84 14.99 6.11 -11.80
C LEU A 84 15.57 5.91 -13.21
N GLU A 85 14.76 6.13 -14.25
CA GLU A 85 15.13 6.01 -15.67
C GLU A 85 15.58 7.34 -16.30
N ARG A 86 15.73 8.40 -15.49
CA ARG A 86 16.24 9.73 -15.88
C ARG A 86 17.62 9.97 -15.30
#